data_AF-A0A536D8D1-F1
#
_entry.id   AF-A0A536D8D1-F1
#
_cell.length_a   1.000
_cell.length_b   1.000
_cell.length_c   1.000
_cell.angle_alpha   90.00
_cell.angle_beta   90.00
_cell.angle_gamma   90.00
#
_symmetry.space_group_name_H-M   'P 1'
#
loop_
_entity.id
_entity.type
_entity.pdbx_description
1 polymer ?
#
loop_
_entity_poly.entity_id
_entity_poly.type
_entity_poly.pdbx_seq_one_letter_code
_entity_poly.pdbx_strand_id
1 'polypeptide(L)'
;MTTDEVANFATVRQWLEAYSSHWNRAAEAAEQQHKLDLLRRYCELAGRDPDALVANLFRQTPTGTKIWMKRRRTEMARIDEFETLIAEGDQRAGREAGNAVRSFFIHNGVALTATPLR
;
A
#
# COMPACT_ATOMS: atom_id res chain seq x y z
N MET A 1 5.61 -0.44 14.92
CA MET A 1 6.61 -0.93 13.94
C MET A 1 7.32 0.29 13.38
N THR A 2 8.65 0.32 13.32
CA THR A 2 9.41 1.43 12.76
C THR A 2 9.42 1.37 11.23
N THR A 3 9.82 2.45 10.57
CA THR A 3 9.95 2.49 9.11
C THR A 3 11.01 1.49 8.61
N ASP A 4 12.11 1.32 9.36
CA ASP A 4 13.16 0.36 9.04
C ASP A 4 12.67 -1.09 9.18
N GLU A 5 11.82 -1.38 10.18
CA GLU A 5 11.16 -2.68 10.31
C GLU A 5 10.23 -2.95 9.13
N VAL A 6 9.43 -1.96 8.69
CA VAL A 6 8.57 -2.08 7.50
C VAL A 6 9.36 -2.41 6.25
N ALA A 7 10.53 -1.79 6.05
CA ALA A 7 11.36 -2.00 4.87
C ALA A 7 11.86 -3.45 4.71
N ASN A 8 11.89 -4.23 5.79
CA ASN A 8 12.42 -5.60 5.78
C ASN A 8 11.40 -6.67 5.34
N PHE A 9 10.11 -6.34 5.27
CA PHE A 9 9.06 -7.27 4.83
C PHE A 9 9.25 -7.65 3.36
N ALA A 10 8.92 -8.90 3.01
CA ALA A 10 9.15 -9.42 1.66
C ALA A 10 8.34 -8.65 0.61
N THR A 11 7.07 -8.37 0.92
CA THR A 11 6.17 -7.60 0.06
C THR A 11 6.61 -6.15 -0.13
N VAL A 12 7.28 -5.56 0.86
CA VAL A 12 7.80 -4.19 0.80
C VAL A 12 9.06 -4.14 -0.06
N ARG A 13 9.99 -5.08 0.12
CA ARG A 13 11.18 -5.19 -0.74
C ARG A 13 10.80 -5.38 -2.20
N GLN A 14 9.85 -6.27 -2.49
CA GLN A 14 9.31 -6.46 -3.84
C GLN A 14 8.73 -5.16 -4.41
N TRP A 15 7.99 -4.39 -3.60
CA TRP A 15 7.44 -3.11 -4.03
C TRP A 15 8.53 -2.07 -4.34
N LEU A 16 9.52 -1.92 -3.45
CA LEU A 16 10.61 -0.97 -3.65
C LEU A 16 11.50 -1.34 -4.85
N GLU A 17 11.81 -2.62 -5.03
CA GLU A 17 12.57 -3.12 -6.18
C GLU A 17 11.84 -2.76 -7.49
N ALA A 18 10.54 -3.03 -7.57
CA ALA A 18 9.72 -2.70 -8.74
C ALA A 18 9.53 -1.18 -8.95
N TYR A 19 9.70 -0.38 -7.89
CA TYR A 19 9.65 1.08 -7.97
C TYR A 19 10.98 1.67 -8.47
N SER A 20 12.10 1.09 -8.03
CA SER A 20 13.46 1.54 -8.33
C SER A 20 13.92 1.26 -9.77
N SER A 21 13.20 0.42 -10.52
CA SER A 21 13.59 0.00 -11.87
C SER A 21 13.50 1.09 -12.94
N HIS A 22 13.08 2.31 -12.58
CA HIS A 22 12.74 3.34 -13.57
C HIS A 22 13.47 4.71 -13.47
N TRP A 23 14.04 5.20 -12.36
CA TRP A 23 14.52 6.61 -12.30
C TRP A 23 15.66 6.92 -11.28
N ASN A 24 16.06 8.21 -11.20
CA ASN A 24 17.29 8.78 -10.61
C ASN A 24 17.38 8.71 -9.05
N ARG A 25 18.50 8.20 -8.51
CA ARG A 25 18.65 7.66 -7.12
C ARG A 25 18.51 8.64 -5.95
N ALA A 26 18.79 9.94 -6.11
CA ALA A 26 18.88 10.86 -4.96
C ALA A 26 17.52 11.44 -4.51
N ALA A 27 16.62 11.74 -5.45
CA ALA A 27 15.24 12.09 -5.14
C ALA A 27 14.47 10.89 -4.54
N GLU A 28 14.97 9.68 -4.79
CA GLU A 28 14.38 8.40 -4.38
C GLU A 28 14.38 8.18 -2.87
N ALA A 29 15.45 8.54 -2.15
CA ALA A 29 15.57 8.18 -0.73
C ALA A 29 14.53 8.89 0.16
N ALA A 30 14.33 10.19 -0.05
CA ALA A 30 13.33 10.95 0.71
C ALA A 30 11.90 10.51 0.34
N GLU A 31 11.64 10.26 -0.94
CA GLU A 31 10.35 9.79 -1.42
C GLU A 31 10.03 8.37 -0.92
N GLN A 32 11.01 7.46 -0.96
CA GLN A 32 10.91 6.10 -0.41
C GLN A 32 10.65 6.15 1.09
N GLN A 33 11.38 6.97 1.84
CA GLN A 33 11.17 7.13 3.27
C GLN A 33 9.75 7.63 3.59
N HIS A 34 9.26 8.61 2.82
CA HIS A 34 7.91 9.13 2.97
C HIS A 34 6.86 8.03 2.69
N LYS A 35 7.02 7.25 1.63
CA LYS A 35 6.13 6.13 1.30
C LYS A 35 6.14 5.01 2.33
N LEU A 36 7.31 4.69 2.86
CA LEU A 36 7.44 3.71 3.93
C LEU A 36 6.75 4.20 5.21
N ASP A 37 6.83 5.50 5.54
CA ASP A 37 6.10 6.06 6.68
C ASP A 37 4.57 6.00 6.45
N LEU A 38 4.09 6.31 5.25
CA LEU A 38 2.68 6.17 4.90
C LEU A 38 2.20 4.72 5.02
N LEU A 39 2.97 3.76 4.51
CA LEU A 39 2.65 2.34 4.62
C LEU A 39 2.68 1.87 6.08
N ARG A 40 3.64 2.33 6.88
CA ARG A 40 3.73 2.06 8.33
C ARG A 40 2.46 2.52 9.05
N ARG A 41 2.02 3.76 8.82
CA ARG A 41 0.78 4.31 9.39
C ARG A 41 -0.44 3.52 8.93
N TYR A 42 -0.47 3.10 7.67
CA TYR A 42 -1.56 2.25 7.16
C TYR A 42 -1.59 0.88 7.82
N CYS A 43 -0.42 0.26 8.07
CA CYS A 43 -0.29 -0.99 8.81
C CYS A 43 -0.82 -0.86 10.25
N GLU A 44 -0.54 0.27 10.90
CA GLU A 44 -1.06 0.60 12.23
C GLU A 44 -2.59 0.72 12.21
N LEU A 45 -3.16 1.45 11.24
CA LEU A 45 -4.61 1.55 11.05
C LEU A 45 -5.26 0.17 10.81
N ALA A 46 -4.65 -0.67 9.98
CA ALA A 46 -5.17 -1.98 9.64
C ALA A 46 -4.92 -3.05 10.72
N GLY A 47 -4.07 -2.75 11.71
CA GLY A 47 -3.64 -3.70 12.75
C GLY A 47 -2.88 -4.90 12.18
N ARG A 48 -2.13 -4.73 11.09
CA ARG A 48 -1.48 -5.82 10.34
C ARG A 48 -0.15 -5.37 9.76
N ASP A 49 0.81 -6.28 9.72
CA ASP A 49 2.06 -6.08 8.98
C ASP A 49 1.86 -6.17 7.45
N PRO A 50 2.84 -5.70 6.64
CA PRO A 50 2.72 -5.67 5.19
C PRO A 50 2.48 -7.03 4.54
N ASP A 51 3.16 -8.09 5.01
CA ASP A 51 3.01 -9.43 4.43
C ASP A 51 1.62 -9.99 4.74
N ALA A 52 1.11 -9.77 5.95
CA ALA A 52 -0.24 -10.16 6.37
C ALA A 52 -1.34 -9.38 5.62
N LEU A 53 -1.11 -8.11 5.30
CA LEU A 53 -2.03 -7.31 4.46
C LEU A 53 -2.24 -7.97 3.10
N VAL A 54 -1.13 -8.27 2.40
CA VAL A 54 -1.16 -8.88 1.08
C VAL A 54 -1.73 -10.30 1.14
N ALA A 55 -1.21 -11.14 2.04
CA ALA A 55 -1.62 -12.54 2.17
C ALA A 55 -3.13 -12.68 2.44
N ASN A 56 -3.70 -11.79 3.25
CA ASN A 56 -5.13 -11.80 3.55
C ASN A 56 -6.03 -11.62 2.30
N LEU A 57 -5.51 -11.02 1.22
CA LEU A 57 -6.29 -10.77 0.02
C LEU A 57 -6.32 -11.97 -0.93
N PHE A 58 -5.47 -12.98 -0.72
CA PHE A 58 -5.40 -14.15 -1.57
C PHE A 58 -6.04 -15.39 -0.94
N ARG A 59 -6.45 -16.33 -1.80
CA ARG A 59 -6.83 -17.71 -1.47
C ARG A 59 -6.24 -18.67 -2.48
N GLN A 60 -5.95 -19.87 -2.02
CA GLN A 60 -5.72 -21.00 -2.90
C GLN A 60 -7.06 -21.52 -3.45
N THR A 61 -7.07 -21.85 -4.74
CA THR A 61 -8.20 -22.53 -5.41
C THR A 61 -7.64 -23.66 -6.28
N PRO A 62 -8.46 -24.63 -6.72
CA PRO A 62 -7.98 -25.71 -7.60
C PRO A 62 -7.33 -25.21 -8.91
N THR A 63 -7.67 -23.99 -9.35
CA THR A 63 -7.12 -23.37 -10.55
C THR A 63 -6.02 -22.34 -10.22
N GLY A 64 -5.41 -22.41 -9.04
CA GLY A 64 -4.36 -21.50 -8.57
C GLY A 64 -4.82 -20.40 -7.61
N THR A 65 -3.90 -19.49 -7.30
CA THR A 65 -4.13 -18.38 -6.36
C THR A 65 -5.10 -17.35 -6.95
N LYS A 66 -6.13 -16.96 -6.17
CA LYS A 66 -7.12 -15.94 -6.56
C LYS A 66 -7.31 -14.89 -5.47
N ILE A 67 -7.76 -13.70 -5.86
CA ILE A 67 -8.10 -12.63 -4.93
C ILE A 67 -9.51 -12.84 -4.34
N TRP A 68 -9.65 -12.59 -3.04
CA TRP A 68 -10.94 -12.45 -2.37
C TRP A 68 -11.59 -11.11 -2.75
N MET A 69 -12.53 -11.13 -3.69
CA MET A 69 -13.24 -9.90 -4.11
C MET A 69 -13.89 -9.12 -2.96
N LYS A 70 -14.47 -9.82 -1.98
CA LYS A 70 -15.05 -9.19 -0.78
C LYS A 70 -13.97 -8.48 0.05
N ARG A 71 -12.84 -9.14 0.33
CA ARG A 71 -11.74 -8.56 1.11
C ARG A 71 -11.06 -7.41 0.36
N ARG A 72 -10.89 -7.54 -0.97
CA ARG A 72 -10.39 -6.46 -1.84
C ARG A 72 -11.27 -5.21 -1.73
N ARG A 73 -12.60 -5.36 -1.74
CA ARG A 73 -13.52 -4.22 -1.58
C ARG A 73 -13.42 -3.59 -0.20
N THR A 74 -13.31 -4.40 0.85
CA THR A 74 -13.07 -3.91 2.22
C THR A 74 -11.74 -3.16 2.31
N GLU A 75 -10.69 -3.65 1.65
CA GLU A 75 -9.39 -2.98 1.61
C GLU A 75 -9.47 -1.63 0.89
N MET A 76 -10.17 -1.55 -0.25
CA MET A 76 -10.40 -0.27 -0.94
C MET A 76 -11.10 0.75 -0.04
N ALA A 77 -12.14 0.33 0.69
CA ALA A 77 -12.84 1.22 1.61
C ALA A 77 -11.94 1.70 2.76
N ARG A 78 -11.06 0.84 3.28
CA ARG A 78 -10.08 1.22 4.30
C ARG A 78 -9.03 2.20 3.77
N ILE A 79 -8.61 2.05 2.50
CA ILE A 79 -7.71 3.02 1.89
C ILE A 79 -8.41 4.38 1.76
N ASP A 80 -9.68 4.42 1.34
CA ASP A 80 -10.43 5.67 1.26
C ASP A 80 -10.62 6.33 2.66
N GLU A 81 -10.79 5.52 3.72
CA GLU A 81 -10.75 5.99 5.12
C GLU A 81 -9.39 6.58 5.47
N PHE A 82 -8.29 5.90 5.12
CA PHE A 82 -6.94 6.37 5.36
C PHE A 82 -6.63 7.69 4.63
N GLU A 83 -7.08 7.83 3.37
CA GLU A 83 -6.97 9.10 2.62
C GLU A 83 -7.63 10.24 3.40
N THR A 84 -8.83 10.00 3.94
CA THR A 84 -9.59 10.98 4.72
C THR A 84 -8.88 11.36 6.01
N LEU A 85 -8.31 10.37 6.71
CA LEU A 85 -7.56 10.60 7.95
C LEU A 85 -6.30 11.43 7.73
N ILE A 86 -5.55 11.16 6.66
CA ILE A 86 -4.29 11.88 6.37
C ILE A 86 -4.53 13.25 5.77
N ALA A 87 -5.67 13.48 5.09
CA ALA A 87 -5.93 14.73 4.42
C ALA A 87 -5.77 15.95 5.36
N GLU A 88 -6.29 15.90 6.60
CA GLU A 88 -6.16 17.00 7.59
C GLU A 88 -6.44 18.42 7.03
N GLY A 89 -7.29 18.53 5.99
CA GLY A 89 -7.58 19.79 5.28
C GLY A 89 -6.86 19.97 3.93
N ASP A 90 -5.81 19.18 3.66
CA ASP A 90 -5.15 19.03 2.37
C ASP A 90 -5.57 17.72 1.67
N GLN A 91 -6.54 17.83 0.76
CA GLN A 91 -7.01 16.71 -0.06
C GLN A 91 -5.91 16.07 -0.91
N ARG A 92 -4.89 16.84 -1.30
CA ARG A 92 -3.77 16.31 -2.09
C ARG A 92 -2.92 15.38 -1.25
N ALA A 93 -2.58 15.76 -0.02
CA ALA A 93 -1.84 14.90 0.91
C ALA A 93 -2.58 13.58 1.18
N GLY A 94 -3.90 13.64 1.41
CA GLY A 94 -4.73 12.44 1.54
C GLY A 94 -4.67 11.54 0.31
N ARG A 95 -4.74 12.13 -0.89
CA ARG A 95 -4.66 11.38 -2.15
C ARG A 95 -3.29 10.74 -2.37
N GLU A 96 -2.22 11.46 -2.08
CA GLU A 96 -0.85 10.96 -2.17
C GLU A 96 -0.64 9.76 -1.21
N ALA A 97 -1.20 9.84 0.01
CA ALA A 97 -1.18 8.76 0.98
C ALA A 97 -1.89 7.49 0.46
N GLY A 98 -3.10 7.62 -0.06
CA GLY A 98 -3.83 6.48 -0.63
C GLY A 98 -3.15 5.90 -1.87
N ASN A 99 -2.52 6.74 -2.70
CA ASN A 99 -1.78 6.28 -3.88
C ASN A 99 -0.54 5.46 -3.50
N ALA A 100 0.19 5.85 -2.44
CA ALA A 100 1.31 5.06 -1.93
C ALA A 100 0.85 3.65 -1.51
N VAL A 101 -0.22 3.55 -0.74
CA VAL A 101 -0.77 2.26 -0.28
C VAL A 101 -1.30 1.43 -1.46
N ARG A 102 -2.01 2.03 -2.42
CA ARG A 102 -2.46 1.30 -3.62
C ARG A 102 -1.29 0.81 -4.47
N SER A 103 -0.24 1.62 -4.64
CA SER A 103 0.98 1.21 -5.34
C SER A 103 1.59 -0.05 -4.68
N PHE A 104 1.72 -0.06 -3.35
CA PHE A 104 2.19 -1.24 -2.61
C PHE A 104 1.38 -2.51 -2.95
N PHE A 105 0.05 -2.44 -2.92
CA PHE A 105 -0.81 -3.59 -3.26
C PHE A 105 -0.70 -4.02 -4.72
N ILE A 106 -0.62 -3.06 -5.66
CA ILE A 106 -0.51 -3.33 -7.10
C ILE A 106 0.79 -4.07 -7.42
N HIS A 107 1.92 -3.63 -6.88
CA HIS A 107 3.21 -4.31 -7.07
C HIS A 107 3.28 -5.69 -6.40
N ASN A 108 2.36 -5.96 -5.47
CA ASN A 108 2.15 -7.26 -4.84
C ASN A 108 0.99 -8.08 -5.46
N GLY A 109 0.57 -7.74 -6.68
CA GLY A 109 -0.39 -8.54 -7.46
C GLY A 109 -1.85 -8.30 -7.12
N VAL A 110 -2.17 -7.29 -6.32
CA VAL A 110 -3.56 -6.88 -6.02
C VAL A 110 -3.86 -5.59 -6.75
N ALA A 111 -4.49 -5.70 -7.93
CA ALA A 111 -4.94 -4.53 -8.67
C ALA A 111 -5.96 -3.75 -7.83
N LEU A 112 -5.68 -2.49 -7.49
CA LEU A 112 -6.58 -1.58 -6.79
C LEU A 112 -6.70 -0.28 -7.60
N THR A 113 -7.87 0.33 -7.56
CA THR A 113 -8.14 1.60 -8.25
C THR A 113 -8.66 2.60 -7.24
N ALA A 114 -8.33 3.85 -7.44
CA ALA A 114 -8.83 4.90 -6.59
C ALA A 114 -10.25 5.33 -7.00
N THR A 115 -11.07 5.73 -6.04
CA THR A 115 -12.39 6.33 -6.32
C THR A 115 -12.17 7.66 -7.06
N PRO A 116 -12.90 7.93 -8.16
CA PRO A 116 -12.82 9.22 -8.84
C PRO A 116 -13.24 10.36 -7.91
N LEU A 117 -12.55 11.50 -8.01
CA LEU A 117 -12.99 12.73 -7.34
C LEU A 117 -14.36 13.13 -7.90
N ARG A 118 -15.29 13.48 -7.01
CA ARG A 118 -16.62 14.00 -7.37
C ARG A 118 -16.62 15.50 -7.35
#